data_AF-A0A1W2AN51-F1
#
_entry.id   AF-A0A1W2AN51-F1
#
_cell.length_a   1.000
_cell.length_b   1.000
_cell.length_c   1.000
_cell.angle_alpha   90.00
_cell.angle_beta   90.00
_cell.angle_gamma   90.00
#
_symmetry.space_group_name_H-M   'P 1'
#
loop_
_entity.id
_entity.type
_entity.pdbx_description
1 polymer ?
#
loop_
_entity_poly.entity_id
_entity_poly.type
_entity_poly.pdbx_seq_one_letter_code
_entity_poly.pdbx_strand_id
1 'polypeptide(L)'
;MSKKKSKLQLAQDKAQSAINKTNEIIEKLGSHTNSLYSVLNDIQELFDKIRNVPNEKRLQYEKLKDIRLNWKQQAEKIEKDYKNATVKNAGAGAAGVGAGVAVAALGPTAAMGIATTFGVASTGTAISTLSGAAATNAALAWLGGGALAAGGGGMAAGNAFLALAGPVGWAIAGVTLITSGLLFWKSKSDKKHIEDVFTLISERDVKSYDLAIAELYERISRIVDESEKLKDAIVHIDTFGLDYNKMNEAQQYELGAYVNLMSSSTQLLVHPIMGLHPKYSANDFIKFVSWKERKTDSKLCTDFRDLIISLSNLLYKIDLNSRDKKLLYKTFKRNKKMLKSLNMKKKEFTPAILDAVEDALEYSYADI
;
A
#
# COMPACT_ATOMS: atom_id res chain seq x y z
N MET A 1 20.46 -27.69 22.65
CA MET A 1 21.28 -26.77 21.84
C MET A 1 20.36 -26.07 20.83
N SER A 2 20.25 -24.73 20.89
CA SER A 2 19.50 -23.96 19.88
C SER A 2 20.23 -24.03 18.54
N LYS A 3 19.53 -24.42 17.48
CA LYS A 3 20.09 -24.52 16.12
C LYS A 3 20.43 -23.10 15.64
N LYS A 4 21.69 -22.83 15.29
CA LYS A 4 22.12 -21.52 14.77
C LYS A 4 21.27 -21.15 13.54
N LYS A 5 20.60 -19.99 13.57
CA LYS A 5 19.75 -19.51 12.47
C LYS A 5 20.57 -19.32 11.18
N SER A 6 19.98 -19.64 10.02
CA SER A 6 20.60 -19.38 8.72
C SER A 6 20.60 -17.86 8.40
N LYS A 7 21.41 -17.44 7.42
CA LYS A 7 21.41 -16.03 6.96
C LYS A 7 20.02 -15.57 6.54
N LEU A 8 19.33 -16.40 5.76
CA LEU A 8 17.96 -16.16 5.33
C LEU A 8 17.02 -16.00 6.53
N GLN A 9 17.10 -16.86 7.55
CA GLN A 9 16.26 -16.74 8.74
C GLN A 9 16.51 -15.43 9.49
N LEU A 10 17.77 -15.00 9.60
CA LEU A 10 18.10 -13.71 10.21
C LEU A 10 17.56 -12.53 9.40
N ALA A 11 17.66 -12.57 8.08
CA ALA A 11 17.10 -11.54 7.20
C ALA A 11 15.56 -11.48 7.28
N GLN A 12 14.91 -12.64 7.38
CA GLN A 12 13.46 -12.75 7.59
C GLN A 12 13.03 -12.22 8.95
N ASP A 13 13.77 -12.53 10.03
CA ASP A 13 13.50 -11.98 11.36
C ASP A 13 13.59 -10.44 11.34
N LYS A 14 14.60 -9.87 10.64
CA LYS A 14 14.73 -8.42 10.46
C LYS A 14 13.57 -7.82 9.69
N ALA A 15 13.17 -8.45 8.57
CA ALA A 15 12.02 -8.03 7.79
C ALA A 15 10.74 -8.04 8.63
N GLN A 16 10.53 -9.10 9.42
CA GLN A 16 9.39 -9.18 10.34
C GLN A 16 9.42 -8.07 11.39
N SER A 17 10.58 -7.78 11.97
CA SER A 17 10.72 -6.70 12.94
C SER A 17 10.41 -5.33 12.33
N ALA A 18 10.85 -5.08 11.09
CA ALA A 18 10.57 -3.84 10.36
C ALA A 18 9.07 -3.71 10.03
N ILE A 19 8.42 -4.80 9.64
CA ILE A 19 6.97 -4.86 9.41
C ILE A 19 6.21 -4.55 10.70
N ASN A 20 6.56 -5.20 11.81
CA ASN A 20 5.91 -4.98 13.10
C ASN A 20 6.01 -3.51 13.52
N LYS A 21 7.22 -2.93 13.44
CA LYS A 21 7.45 -1.51 13.73
C LYS A 21 6.66 -0.58 12.80
N THR A 22 6.60 -0.91 11.51
CA THR A 22 5.77 -0.16 10.55
C THR A 22 4.30 -0.16 10.96
N ASN A 23 3.76 -1.32 11.36
CA ASN A 23 2.36 -1.44 11.78
C ASN A 23 2.08 -0.66 13.07
N GLU A 24 2.98 -0.71 14.07
CA GLU A 24 2.86 0.09 15.29
C GLU A 24 2.79 1.59 15.00
N ILE A 25 3.57 2.08 14.02
CA ILE A 25 3.56 3.48 13.63
C ILE A 25 2.29 3.82 12.81
N ILE A 26 1.81 2.90 11.96
CA ILE A 26 0.53 3.08 11.25
C ILE A 26 -0.63 3.22 12.25
N GLU A 27 -0.64 2.43 13.34
CA GLU A 27 -1.63 2.56 14.40
C GLU A 27 -1.57 3.95 15.06
N LYS A 28 -0.37 4.43 15.40
CA LYS A 28 -0.17 5.80 15.91
C LYS A 28 -0.65 6.85 14.91
N LEU A 29 -0.29 6.72 13.64
CA LEU A 29 -0.76 7.60 12.57
C LEU A 29 -2.29 7.60 12.48
N GLY A 30 -2.94 6.45 12.68
CA GLY A 30 -4.39 6.32 12.76
C GLY A 30 -5.04 7.18 13.84
N SER A 31 -4.42 7.28 15.01
CA SER A 31 -4.89 8.18 16.07
C SER A 31 -4.74 9.66 15.70
N HIS A 32 -3.56 10.06 15.18
CA HIS A 32 -3.28 11.43 14.77
C HIS A 32 -4.15 11.90 13.60
N THR A 33 -4.36 11.05 12.59
CA THR A 33 -5.23 11.35 11.45
C THR A 33 -6.69 11.50 11.86
N ASN A 34 -7.19 10.71 12.82
CA ASN A 34 -8.52 10.92 13.38
C ASN A 34 -8.64 12.27 14.11
N SER A 35 -7.64 12.65 14.91
CA SER A 35 -7.62 13.97 15.54
C SER A 35 -7.60 15.10 14.50
N LEU A 36 -6.77 14.98 13.46
CA LEU A 36 -6.71 15.94 12.37
C LEU A 36 -8.05 16.06 11.64
N TYR A 37 -8.71 14.93 11.37
CA TYR A 37 -10.04 14.92 10.76
C TYR A 37 -11.06 15.70 11.61
N SER A 38 -11.04 15.55 12.94
CA SER A 38 -11.90 16.34 13.84
C SER A 38 -11.62 17.83 13.70
N VAL A 39 -10.36 18.27 13.80
CA VAL A 39 -10.01 19.70 13.69
C VAL A 39 -10.38 20.27 12.29
N LEU A 40 -10.18 19.48 11.23
CA LEU A 40 -10.58 19.84 9.88
C LEU A 40 -12.10 19.98 9.70
N ASN A 41 -12.89 19.23 10.47
CA ASN A 41 -14.34 19.38 10.50
C ASN A 41 -14.75 20.61 11.30
N ASP A 42 -14.11 20.89 12.44
CA ASP A 42 -14.41 22.06 13.26
C ASP A 42 -14.23 23.36 12.46
N ILE A 43 -13.09 23.49 11.74
CA ILE A 43 -12.87 24.65 10.86
C ILE A 43 -13.86 24.66 9.68
N GLN A 44 -14.21 23.49 9.12
CA GLN A 44 -15.21 23.41 8.05
C GLN A 44 -16.57 23.93 8.50
N GLU A 45 -17.00 23.61 9.72
CA GLU A 45 -18.26 24.10 10.29
C GLU A 45 -18.28 25.62 10.45
N LEU A 46 -17.13 26.25 10.72
CA LEU A 46 -17.01 27.71 10.70
C LEU A 46 -17.17 28.28 9.29
N PHE A 47 -16.47 27.71 8.30
CA PHE A 47 -16.61 28.11 6.89
C PHE A 47 -18.05 27.96 6.39
N ASP A 48 -18.75 26.89 6.78
CA ASP A 48 -20.14 26.62 6.39
C ASP A 48 -21.12 27.68 6.93
N LYS A 49 -20.77 28.36 8.04
CA LYS A 49 -21.56 29.45 8.63
C LYS A 49 -21.34 30.81 7.96
N ILE A 50 -20.23 31.00 7.24
CA ILE A 50 -19.90 32.28 6.59
C ILE A 50 -20.79 32.45 5.34
N ARG A 51 -21.59 33.51 5.31
CA ARG A 51 -22.44 33.85 4.17
C ARG A 51 -21.68 34.67 3.14
N ASN A 52 -22.17 34.65 1.90
CA ASN A 52 -21.66 35.46 0.79
C ASN A 52 -20.20 35.16 0.39
N VAL A 53 -19.67 33.98 0.73
CA VAL A 53 -18.35 33.55 0.26
C VAL A 53 -18.38 33.41 -1.28
N PRO A 54 -17.36 33.91 -2.00
CA PRO A 54 -17.26 33.72 -3.44
C PRO A 54 -17.36 32.24 -3.85
N ASN A 55 -18.16 31.94 -4.88
CA ASN A 55 -18.47 30.57 -5.31
C ASN A 55 -17.22 29.71 -5.55
N GLU A 56 -16.16 30.29 -6.11
CA GLU A 56 -14.91 29.58 -6.37
C GLU A 56 -14.24 29.09 -5.07
N LYS A 57 -14.11 29.97 -4.07
CA LYS A 57 -13.56 29.62 -2.74
C LYS A 57 -14.44 28.58 -2.05
N ARG A 58 -15.77 28.73 -2.17
CA ARG A 58 -16.73 27.75 -1.64
C ARG A 58 -16.53 26.37 -2.25
N LEU A 59 -16.44 26.29 -3.57
CA LEU A 59 -16.23 25.03 -4.25
C LEU A 59 -14.94 24.33 -3.84
N GLN A 60 -13.89 25.09 -3.50
CA GLN A 60 -12.62 24.52 -3.04
C GLN A 60 -12.79 23.77 -1.71
N TYR A 61 -13.32 24.40 -0.67
CA TYR A 61 -13.43 23.73 0.63
C TYR A 61 -14.52 22.63 0.66
N GLU A 62 -15.56 22.73 -0.17
CA GLU A 62 -16.55 21.64 -0.32
C GLU A 62 -15.92 20.39 -0.94
N LYS A 63 -15.03 20.54 -1.94
CA LYS A 63 -14.24 19.41 -2.46
C LYS A 63 -13.35 18.78 -1.38
N LEU A 64 -12.76 19.60 -0.51
CA LEU A 64 -11.97 19.09 0.61
C LEU A 64 -12.85 18.31 1.59
N LYS A 65 -14.07 18.79 1.87
CA LYS A 65 -15.07 18.10 2.70
C LYS A 65 -15.41 16.71 2.14
N ASP A 66 -15.65 16.60 0.83
CA ASP A 66 -15.92 15.32 0.17
C ASP A 66 -14.76 14.33 0.34
N ILE A 67 -13.52 14.79 0.14
CA ILE A 67 -12.31 13.97 0.34
C ILE A 67 -12.25 13.43 1.78
N ARG A 68 -12.47 14.31 2.78
CA ARG A 68 -12.44 13.93 4.20
C ARG A 68 -13.55 12.94 4.56
N LEU A 69 -14.75 13.11 4.02
CA LEU A 69 -15.87 12.19 4.23
C LEU A 69 -15.58 10.80 3.66
N ASN A 70 -15.06 10.72 2.43
CA ASN A 70 -14.67 9.44 1.83
C ASN A 70 -13.57 8.75 2.64
N TRP A 71 -12.55 9.51 3.05
CA TRP A 71 -11.48 9.00 3.92
C TRP A 71 -12.04 8.43 5.23
N LYS A 72 -12.95 9.17 5.90
CA LYS A 72 -13.55 8.75 7.17
C LYS A 72 -14.35 7.45 7.03
N GLN A 73 -15.14 7.34 5.97
CA GLN A 73 -15.87 6.10 5.67
C GLN A 73 -14.94 4.91 5.45
N GLN A 74 -13.80 5.11 4.76
CA GLN A 74 -12.81 4.05 4.58
C GLN A 74 -12.15 3.65 5.90
N ALA A 75 -11.72 4.63 6.70
CA ALA A 75 -11.13 4.42 8.01
C ALA A 75 -12.04 3.58 8.92
N GLU A 76 -13.33 3.94 9.01
CA GLU A 76 -14.33 3.22 9.80
C GLU A 76 -14.63 1.82 9.25
N LYS A 77 -14.66 1.68 7.92
CA LYS A 77 -14.83 0.37 7.29
C LYS A 77 -13.67 -0.55 7.61
N ILE A 78 -12.43 -0.07 7.54
CA ILE A 78 -11.23 -0.84 7.90
C ILE A 78 -11.29 -1.29 9.36
N GLU A 79 -11.64 -0.37 10.27
CA GLU A 79 -11.77 -0.67 11.70
C GLU A 79 -12.87 -1.72 11.96
N LYS A 80 -14.02 -1.60 11.28
CA LYS A 80 -15.13 -2.56 11.37
C LYS A 80 -14.75 -3.92 10.79
N ASP A 81 -14.12 -3.96 9.61
CA ASP A 81 -13.68 -5.20 8.98
C ASP A 81 -12.64 -5.91 9.85
N TYR A 82 -11.78 -5.15 10.53
CA TYR A 82 -10.83 -5.66 11.52
C TYR A 82 -11.53 -6.25 12.75
N LYS A 83 -12.42 -5.49 13.40
CA LYS A 83 -13.23 -5.98 14.53
C LYS A 83 -14.01 -7.24 14.19
N ASN A 84 -14.58 -7.31 12.99
CA ASN A 84 -15.30 -8.51 12.53
C ASN A 84 -14.36 -9.70 12.32
N ALA A 85 -13.15 -9.47 11.79
CA ALA A 85 -12.16 -10.53 11.60
C ALA A 85 -11.63 -11.06 12.96
N THR A 86 -11.39 -10.18 13.94
CA THR A 86 -10.95 -10.60 15.28
C THR A 86 -12.04 -11.36 16.03
N VAL A 87 -13.30 -10.91 15.98
CA VAL A 87 -14.44 -11.62 16.59
C VAL A 87 -14.63 -13.00 15.96
N LYS A 88 -14.53 -13.14 14.64
CA LYS A 88 -14.59 -14.45 13.96
C LYS A 88 -13.42 -15.37 14.33
N ASN A 89 -12.28 -14.81 14.73
CA ASN A 89 -11.07 -15.54 15.12
C ASN A 89 -10.92 -15.70 16.66
N ALA A 90 -11.93 -15.35 17.47
CA ALA A 90 -11.88 -15.36 18.94
C ALA A 90 -11.65 -16.74 19.61
N GLY A 91 -11.47 -17.82 18.84
CA GLY A 91 -10.85 -19.06 19.33
C GLY A 91 -9.32 -18.99 19.50
N ALA A 92 -8.68 -17.93 19.00
CA ALA A 92 -7.23 -17.71 19.03
C ALA A 92 -6.90 -16.33 19.64
N GLY A 93 -6.83 -16.25 20.97
CA GLY A 93 -6.21 -15.17 21.77
C GLY A 93 -6.29 -13.75 21.23
N ALA A 94 -7.33 -13.01 21.57
CA ALA A 94 -7.51 -11.61 21.18
C ALA A 94 -6.67 -10.65 22.06
N ALA A 95 -5.73 -9.92 21.44
CA ALA A 95 -5.17 -8.70 22.02
C ALA A 95 -6.02 -7.49 21.57
N GLY A 96 -6.30 -6.58 22.51
CA GLY A 96 -7.32 -5.53 22.42
C GLY A 96 -7.18 -4.58 21.23
N VAL A 97 -8.34 -4.10 20.75
CA VAL A 97 -8.46 -3.07 19.71
C VAL A 97 -8.66 -1.72 20.40
N GLY A 98 -7.65 -0.86 20.37
CA GLY A 98 -7.79 0.55 20.77
C GLY A 98 -8.66 1.32 19.77
N ALA A 99 -9.36 2.36 20.22
CA ALA A 99 -10.16 3.22 19.35
C ALA A 99 -9.25 4.06 18.44
N GLY A 100 -9.36 3.88 17.12
CA GLY A 100 -8.52 4.51 16.11
C GLY A 100 -8.40 3.61 14.87
N VAL A 101 -7.79 4.09 13.77
CA VAL A 101 -7.45 3.23 12.61
C VAL A 101 -6.34 2.24 13.03
N ALA A 102 -6.73 1.26 13.83
CA ALA A 102 -5.86 0.22 14.35
C ALA A 102 -5.75 -0.86 13.28
N VAL A 103 -4.76 -0.72 12.40
CA VAL A 103 -4.30 -1.84 11.56
C VAL A 103 -3.38 -2.71 12.42
N ALA A 104 -3.91 -3.27 13.50
CA ALA A 104 -3.17 -4.26 14.27
C ALA A 104 -3.00 -5.51 13.37
N ALA A 105 -1.73 -5.76 13.04
CA ALA A 105 -1.27 -6.72 12.07
C ALA A 105 -1.95 -8.07 12.31
N LEU A 106 -2.56 -8.70 11.31
CA LEU A 106 -1.99 -9.84 10.61
C LEU A 106 -3.05 -10.35 9.60
N GLY A 107 -2.63 -10.78 8.40
CA GLY A 107 -3.51 -11.41 7.41
C GLY A 107 -4.24 -10.48 6.43
N PRO A 108 -5.30 -10.97 5.76
CA PRO A 108 -5.92 -10.29 4.62
C PRO A 108 -6.50 -8.90 4.91
N THR A 109 -7.10 -8.70 6.09
CA THR A 109 -7.70 -7.41 6.46
C THR A 109 -6.66 -6.31 6.60
N ALA A 110 -5.48 -6.63 7.15
CA ALA A 110 -4.38 -5.67 7.26
C ALA A 110 -3.83 -5.26 5.88
N ALA A 111 -3.71 -6.23 4.96
CA ALA A 111 -3.30 -5.96 3.57
C ALA A 111 -4.27 -4.99 2.89
N MET A 112 -5.59 -5.25 3.01
CA MET A 112 -6.63 -4.39 2.46
C MET A 112 -6.63 -3.01 3.12
N GLY A 113 -6.45 -2.93 4.43
CA GLY A 113 -6.37 -1.65 5.14
C GLY A 113 -5.22 -0.77 4.63
N ILE A 114 -4.05 -1.35 4.42
CA ILE A 114 -2.88 -0.64 3.89
C ILE A 114 -3.09 -0.23 2.44
N ALA A 115 -3.60 -1.13 1.60
CA ALA A 115 -3.89 -0.83 0.20
C ALA A 115 -4.95 0.28 0.06
N THR A 116 -6.00 0.27 0.89
CA THR A 116 -7.03 1.31 0.88
C THR A 116 -6.49 2.65 1.41
N THR A 117 -5.68 2.63 2.47
CA THR A 117 -5.22 3.86 3.15
C THR A 117 -4.09 4.55 2.38
N PHE A 118 -3.13 3.77 1.87
CA PHE A 118 -1.88 4.29 1.31
C PHE A 118 -1.68 3.93 -0.16
N GLY A 119 -2.57 3.13 -0.75
CA GLY A 119 -2.48 2.74 -2.14
C GLY A 119 -3.00 3.80 -3.09
N VAL A 120 -2.51 3.72 -4.33
CA VAL A 120 -2.89 4.61 -5.43
C VAL A 120 -3.45 3.74 -6.57
N ALA A 121 -4.64 4.09 -7.05
CA ALA A 121 -5.24 3.44 -8.22
C ALA A 121 -4.40 3.72 -9.48
N SER A 122 -4.59 2.96 -10.55
CA SER A 122 -3.82 3.12 -11.80
C SER A 122 -3.94 4.50 -12.44
N THR A 123 -4.99 5.26 -12.11
CA THR A 123 -5.23 6.62 -12.57
C THR A 123 -4.44 7.67 -11.79
N GLY A 124 -3.65 7.28 -10.78
CA GLY A 124 -3.00 8.20 -9.85
C GLY A 124 -3.90 8.66 -8.70
N THR A 125 -5.15 8.19 -8.63
CA THR A 125 -6.10 8.54 -7.57
C THR A 125 -5.76 7.81 -6.28
N ALA A 126 -5.61 8.51 -5.16
CA ALA A 126 -5.45 7.90 -3.85
C ALA A 126 -6.69 7.05 -3.51
N ILE A 127 -6.49 5.79 -3.14
CA ILE A 127 -7.61 4.85 -2.90
C ILE A 127 -8.45 5.29 -1.69
N SER A 128 -7.83 5.98 -0.74
CA SER A 128 -8.46 6.54 0.46
C SER A 128 -9.51 7.61 0.14
N THR A 129 -9.49 8.20 -1.05
CA THR A 129 -10.52 9.16 -1.50
C THR A 129 -11.68 8.48 -2.23
N LEU A 130 -11.61 7.17 -2.46
CA LEU A 130 -12.67 6.38 -3.09
C LEU A 130 -13.62 5.80 -2.02
N SER A 131 -14.81 5.38 -2.45
CA SER A 131 -15.79 4.75 -1.57
C SER A 131 -16.34 3.43 -2.13
N GLY A 132 -16.93 2.63 -1.22
CA GLY A 132 -17.66 1.41 -1.57
C GLY A 132 -16.89 0.39 -2.42
N ALA A 133 -17.53 -0.06 -3.49
CA ALA A 133 -16.97 -1.06 -4.41
C ALA A 133 -15.75 -0.54 -5.16
N ALA A 134 -15.69 0.76 -5.48
CA ALA A 134 -14.55 1.36 -6.17
C ALA A 134 -13.27 1.28 -5.31
N ALA A 135 -13.36 1.65 -4.03
CA ALA A 135 -12.23 1.54 -3.10
C ALA A 135 -11.77 0.09 -2.92
N THR A 136 -12.73 -0.83 -2.73
CA THR A 136 -12.42 -2.26 -2.55
C THR A 136 -11.74 -2.86 -3.77
N ASN A 137 -12.27 -2.57 -4.97
CA ASN A 137 -11.71 -3.07 -6.22
C ASN A 137 -10.34 -2.46 -6.51
N ALA A 138 -10.15 -1.16 -6.22
CA ALA A 138 -8.87 -0.49 -6.38
C ALA A 138 -7.82 -1.03 -5.38
N ALA A 139 -8.20 -1.33 -4.14
CA ALA A 139 -7.32 -1.92 -3.14
C ALA A 139 -6.90 -3.36 -3.52
N LEU A 140 -7.84 -4.21 -3.95
CA LEU A 140 -7.54 -5.54 -4.47
C LEU A 140 -6.62 -5.48 -5.68
N ALA A 141 -6.92 -4.58 -6.61
CA ALA A 141 -6.09 -4.29 -7.75
C ALA A 141 -4.67 -3.90 -7.33
N TRP A 142 -4.53 -2.97 -6.40
CA TRP A 142 -3.24 -2.51 -5.89
C TRP A 142 -2.44 -3.65 -5.26
N LEU A 143 -3.09 -4.51 -4.45
CA LEU A 143 -2.47 -5.71 -3.86
C LEU A 143 -2.05 -6.74 -4.90
N GLY A 144 -2.84 -6.90 -5.97
CA GLY A 144 -2.50 -7.76 -7.10
C GLY A 144 -1.56 -7.11 -8.12
N GLY A 145 -1.10 -5.90 -7.86
CA GLY A 145 -0.21 -5.14 -8.74
C GLY A 145 -0.89 -4.51 -9.96
N GLY A 146 -2.22 -4.53 -10.10
CA GLY A 146 -2.86 -3.83 -11.22
C GLY A 146 -4.36 -3.56 -11.14
N ALA A 147 -4.78 -2.44 -11.74
CA ALA A 147 -6.18 -2.00 -11.80
C ALA A 147 -6.96 -2.50 -13.02
N LEU A 148 -8.29 -2.41 -12.88
CA LEU A 148 -9.34 -2.93 -13.76
C LEU A 148 -9.27 -2.44 -15.22
N ALA A 149 -8.69 -1.26 -15.47
CA ALA A 149 -8.72 -0.59 -16.77
C ALA A 149 -7.97 -1.33 -17.91
N ALA A 150 -7.24 -2.41 -17.62
CA ALA A 150 -6.46 -3.17 -18.62
C ALA A 150 -6.71 -4.70 -18.59
N GLY A 151 -7.90 -5.16 -18.16
CA GLY A 151 -8.32 -6.57 -18.36
C GLY A 151 -8.69 -7.39 -17.12
N GLY A 152 -9.12 -6.78 -16.01
CA GLY A 152 -9.78 -7.49 -14.89
C GLY A 152 -8.91 -8.40 -14.00
N GLY A 153 -7.72 -8.81 -14.44
CA GLY A 153 -6.89 -9.80 -13.74
C GLY A 153 -6.31 -9.36 -12.39
N GLY A 154 -5.99 -8.07 -12.21
CA GLY A 154 -5.31 -7.61 -11.00
C GLY A 154 -6.12 -7.79 -9.70
N MET A 155 -7.46 -7.78 -9.76
CA MET A 155 -8.28 -8.15 -8.59
C MET A 155 -8.21 -9.65 -8.29
N ALA A 156 -8.10 -10.50 -9.30
CA ALA A 156 -7.93 -11.94 -9.11
C ALA A 156 -6.57 -12.24 -8.47
N ALA A 157 -5.51 -11.57 -8.94
CA ALA A 157 -4.19 -11.65 -8.34
C ALA A 157 -4.16 -11.09 -6.91
N GLY A 158 -4.88 -9.99 -6.64
CA GLY A 158 -5.04 -9.45 -5.29
C GLY A 158 -5.72 -10.45 -4.35
N ASN A 159 -6.80 -11.10 -4.79
CA ASN A 159 -7.45 -12.17 -4.04
C ASN A 159 -6.53 -13.38 -3.82
N ALA A 160 -5.76 -13.78 -4.84
CA ALA A 160 -4.77 -14.83 -4.71
C ALA A 160 -3.67 -14.47 -3.70
N PHE A 161 -3.22 -13.22 -3.71
CA PHE A 161 -2.26 -12.67 -2.75
C PHE A 161 -2.82 -12.70 -1.33
N LEU A 162 -4.06 -12.21 -1.13
CA LEU A 162 -4.75 -12.28 0.16
C LEU A 162 -4.92 -13.73 0.65
N ALA A 163 -5.24 -14.68 -0.23
CA ALA A 163 -5.35 -16.10 0.12
C ALA A 163 -4.00 -16.73 0.50
N LEU A 164 -2.89 -16.17 0.01
CA LEU A 164 -1.54 -16.57 0.39
C LEU A 164 -1.00 -15.82 1.61
N ALA A 165 -1.54 -14.63 1.90
CA ALA A 165 -1.17 -13.83 3.07
C ALA A 165 -1.45 -14.64 4.33
N GLY A 166 -0.37 -15.18 4.91
CA GLY A 166 -0.44 -15.94 6.15
C GLY A 166 -0.78 -15.05 7.34
N PRO A 167 -0.95 -15.65 8.53
CA PRO A 167 -1.11 -14.92 9.79
C PRO A 167 0.14 -14.12 10.19
N VAL A 168 1.13 -13.95 9.31
CA VAL A 168 2.41 -13.27 9.57
C VAL A 168 2.55 -11.98 8.74
N GLY A 169 1.55 -11.65 7.90
CA GLY A 169 1.43 -10.35 7.23
C GLY A 169 1.52 -10.40 5.70
N TRP A 170 1.11 -9.30 5.08
CA TRP A 170 0.96 -9.09 3.63
C TRP A 170 2.32 -8.92 2.93
N ALA A 171 3.24 -8.21 3.57
CA ALA A 171 4.63 -8.01 3.19
C ALA A 171 5.45 -9.30 2.90
N ILE A 172 4.99 -10.44 3.42
CA ILE A 172 5.71 -11.72 3.48
C ILE A 172 5.13 -12.74 2.49
N ALA A 173 4.51 -12.28 1.40
CA ALA A 173 4.22 -13.17 0.27
C ALA A 173 5.51 -13.84 -0.23
N GLY A 174 6.65 -13.13 -0.29
CA GLY A 174 7.95 -13.77 -0.54
C GLY A 174 8.28 -14.85 0.49
N VAL A 175 8.19 -14.55 1.79
CA VAL A 175 8.65 -15.42 2.90
C VAL A 175 7.80 -16.67 3.13
N THR A 176 6.51 -16.66 2.82
CA THR A 176 5.67 -17.87 2.82
C THR A 176 5.86 -18.73 1.57
N LEU A 177 6.18 -18.12 0.41
CA LEU A 177 6.60 -18.84 -0.80
C LEU A 177 7.94 -19.56 -0.60
N ILE A 178 8.83 -18.96 0.18
CA ILE A 178 10.19 -19.43 0.47
C ILE A 178 10.21 -20.78 1.20
N THR A 179 9.50 -20.92 2.32
CA THR A 179 9.62 -22.11 3.19
C THR A 179 9.05 -23.37 2.56
N SER A 180 7.95 -23.27 1.80
CA SER A 180 7.36 -24.44 1.14
C SER A 180 8.14 -24.89 -0.12
N GLY A 181 8.70 -23.95 -0.89
CA GLY A 181 9.51 -24.25 -2.08
C GLY A 181 10.92 -24.76 -1.76
N LEU A 182 11.55 -24.24 -0.70
CA LEU A 182 12.91 -24.62 -0.29
C LEU A 182 13.03 -26.08 0.18
N LEU A 183 11.97 -26.65 0.75
CA LEU A 183 11.95 -28.03 1.26
C LEU A 183 12.21 -29.08 0.17
N PHE A 184 12.05 -28.73 -1.11
CA PHE A 184 12.24 -29.64 -2.23
C PHE A 184 13.68 -29.68 -2.78
N TRP A 185 14.60 -28.89 -2.23
CA TRP A 185 16.01 -28.89 -2.64
C TRP A 185 16.84 -29.93 -1.88
N LYS A 186 17.29 -30.96 -2.60
CA LYS A 186 18.19 -32.00 -2.07
C LYS A 186 19.67 -31.60 -2.10
N SER A 187 20.06 -30.75 -3.06
CA SER A 187 21.43 -30.24 -3.18
C SER A 187 21.68 -29.13 -2.17
N LYS A 188 22.71 -29.28 -1.32
CA LYS A 188 23.12 -28.24 -0.36
C LYS A 188 23.53 -26.94 -1.06
N SER A 189 24.19 -27.03 -2.21
CA SER A 189 24.63 -25.86 -2.98
C SER A 189 23.46 -25.11 -3.59
N ASP A 190 22.52 -25.81 -4.23
CA ASP A 190 21.34 -25.17 -4.83
C ASP A 190 20.41 -24.57 -3.77
N LYS A 191 20.26 -25.27 -2.63
CA LYS A 191 19.53 -24.75 -1.48
C LYS A 191 20.15 -23.44 -1.01
N LYS A 192 21.47 -23.40 -0.82
CA LYS A 192 22.19 -22.20 -0.38
C LYS A 192 22.01 -21.03 -1.35
N HIS A 193 22.12 -21.27 -2.65
CA HIS A 193 22.01 -20.21 -3.65
C HIS A 193 20.61 -19.57 -3.66
N ILE A 194 19.55 -20.38 -3.55
CA ILE A 194 18.19 -19.84 -3.40
C ILE A 194 17.99 -19.15 -2.05
N GLU A 195 18.58 -19.66 -0.97
CA GLU A 195 18.57 -18.93 0.32
C GLU A 195 19.25 -17.56 0.20
N ASP A 196 20.32 -17.44 -0.58
CA ASP A 196 21.03 -16.18 -0.82
C ASP A 196 20.15 -15.20 -1.64
N VAL A 197 19.50 -15.63 -2.73
CA VAL A 197 18.54 -14.79 -3.49
C VAL A 197 17.42 -14.25 -2.61
N PHE A 198 16.84 -15.11 -1.78
CA PHE A 198 15.78 -14.70 -0.86
C PHE A 198 16.26 -13.87 0.33
N THR A 199 17.53 -13.98 0.69
CA THR A 199 18.18 -13.09 1.65
C THR A 199 18.25 -11.68 1.07
N LEU A 200 18.67 -11.53 -0.19
CA LEU A 200 18.72 -10.23 -0.88
C LEU A 200 17.33 -9.57 -0.98
N ILE A 201 16.30 -10.35 -1.30
CA ILE A 201 14.91 -9.88 -1.31
C ILE A 201 14.52 -9.35 0.07
N SER A 202 14.78 -10.12 1.13
CA SER A 202 14.44 -9.73 2.51
C SER A 202 15.19 -8.47 2.95
N GLU A 203 16.47 -8.33 2.60
CA GLU A 203 17.29 -7.15 2.91
C GLU A 203 16.83 -5.90 2.15
N ARG A 204 16.42 -6.03 0.89
CA ARG A 204 15.80 -4.95 0.11
C ARG A 204 14.48 -4.50 0.74
N ASP A 205 13.65 -5.45 1.15
CA ASP A 205 12.35 -5.16 1.74
C ASP A 205 12.50 -4.44 3.09
N VAL A 206 13.48 -4.83 3.93
CA VAL A 206 13.84 -4.10 5.16
C VAL A 206 14.13 -2.63 4.86
N LYS A 207 14.95 -2.32 3.86
CA LYS A 207 15.24 -0.93 3.48
C LYS A 207 13.99 -0.16 3.04
N SER A 208 13.05 -0.83 2.37
CA SER A 208 11.78 -0.22 1.96
C SER A 208 10.89 0.09 3.18
N TYR A 209 10.86 -0.79 4.18
CA TYR A 209 10.15 -0.54 5.44
C TYR A 209 10.83 0.54 6.28
N ASP A 210 12.16 0.60 6.31
CA ASP A 210 12.88 1.67 7.02
C ASP A 210 12.57 3.06 6.42
N LEU A 211 12.45 3.14 5.08
CA LEU A 211 11.99 4.36 4.40
C LEU A 211 10.52 4.68 4.76
N ALA A 212 9.64 3.69 4.70
CA ALA A 212 8.24 3.86 5.09
C ALA A 212 8.10 4.36 6.53
N ILE A 213 8.90 3.84 7.45
CA ILE A 213 8.95 4.27 8.85
C ILE A 213 9.33 5.74 8.94
N ALA A 214 10.33 6.19 8.19
CA ALA A 214 10.73 7.61 8.16
C ALA A 214 9.60 8.51 7.63
N GLU A 215 8.97 8.13 6.51
CA GLU A 215 7.83 8.87 5.93
C GLU A 215 6.64 8.94 6.91
N LEU A 216 6.34 7.85 7.60
CA LEU A 216 5.25 7.80 8.58
C LEU A 216 5.51 8.74 9.77
N TYR A 217 6.75 8.79 10.28
CA TYR A 217 7.12 9.72 11.35
C TYR A 217 7.04 11.18 10.91
N GLU A 218 7.54 11.49 9.72
CA GLU A 218 7.43 12.84 9.14
C GLU A 218 5.95 13.26 9.03
N ARG A 219 5.11 12.35 8.52
CA ARG A 219 3.67 12.59 8.38
C ARG A 219 2.99 12.84 9.72
N ILE A 220 3.30 12.04 10.75
CA ILE A 220 2.79 12.26 12.11
C ILE A 220 3.22 13.65 12.62
N SER A 221 4.48 14.02 12.44
CA SER A 221 4.99 15.34 12.85
C SER A 221 4.26 16.48 12.16
N ARG A 222 4.04 16.38 10.83
CA ARG A 222 3.29 17.38 10.06
C ARG A 222 1.83 17.45 10.49
N ILE A 223 1.20 16.31 10.77
CA ILE A 223 -0.18 16.28 11.27
C ILE A 223 -0.29 17.04 12.59
N VAL A 224 0.65 16.84 13.52
CA VAL A 224 0.65 17.53 14.81
C VAL A 224 0.78 19.04 14.61
N ASP A 225 1.79 19.48 13.85
CA ASP A 225 2.05 20.90 13.55
C ASP A 225 0.87 21.57 12.82
N GLU A 226 0.35 20.95 11.76
CA GLU A 226 -0.79 21.53 11.03
C GLU A 226 -2.09 21.49 11.84
N SER A 227 -2.28 20.52 12.73
CA SER A 227 -3.44 20.51 13.64
C SER A 227 -3.42 21.67 14.62
N GLU A 228 -2.25 22.09 15.10
CA GLU A 228 -2.11 23.28 15.97
C GLU A 228 -2.45 24.55 15.19
N LYS A 229 -1.90 24.71 13.97
CA LYS A 229 -2.20 25.85 13.10
C LYS A 229 -3.69 25.94 12.74
N LEU A 230 -4.35 24.82 12.52
CA LEU A 230 -5.80 24.78 12.28
C LEU A 230 -6.61 25.20 13.52
N LYS A 231 -6.18 24.82 14.73
CA LYS A 231 -6.84 25.26 15.97
C LYS A 231 -6.70 26.76 16.17
N ASP A 232 -5.53 27.32 15.89
CA ASP A 232 -5.33 28.77 15.92
C ASP A 232 -6.25 29.44 14.89
N ALA A 233 -6.29 28.93 13.66
CA ALA A 233 -7.18 29.43 12.60
C ALA A 233 -8.66 29.43 13.03
N ILE A 234 -9.13 28.38 13.72
CA ILE A 234 -10.49 28.29 14.26
C ILE A 234 -10.77 29.48 15.21
N VAL A 235 -9.86 29.74 16.15
CA VAL A 235 -9.99 30.85 17.11
C VAL A 235 -10.02 32.21 16.38
N HIS A 236 -9.19 32.36 15.34
CA HIS A 236 -9.13 33.58 14.55
C HIS A 236 -10.41 33.82 13.73
N ILE A 237 -10.93 32.79 13.03
CA ILE A 237 -12.12 32.90 12.17
C ILE A 237 -13.34 33.34 12.97
N ASP A 238 -13.50 32.89 14.21
CA ASP A 238 -14.60 33.30 15.09
C ASP A 238 -14.68 34.82 15.30
N THR A 239 -13.57 35.53 15.12
CA THR A 239 -13.51 37.00 15.24
C THR A 239 -13.95 37.76 13.98
N PHE A 240 -14.11 37.10 12.83
CA PHE A 240 -14.33 37.77 11.54
C PHE A 240 -15.81 38.08 11.26
N GLY A 241 -16.73 37.45 11.98
CA GLY A 241 -18.17 37.52 11.73
C GLY A 241 -18.65 36.60 10.60
N LEU A 242 -19.96 36.58 10.34
CA LEU A 242 -20.62 35.57 9.49
C LEU A 242 -21.02 36.07 8.09
N ASP A 243 -20.49 37.20 7.65
CA ASP A 243 -20.79 37.79 6.34
C ASP A 243 -19.50 38.22 5.65
N TYR A 244 -19.08 37.45 4.64
CA TYR A 244 -17.82 37.65 3.93
C TYR A 244 -17.69 39.07 3.34
N ASN A 245 -18.79 39.63 2.83
CA ASN A 245 -18.80 40.96 2.22
C ASN A 245 -18.60 42.09 3.23
N LYS A 246 -18.73 41.81 4.54
CA LYS A 246 -18.47 42.76 5.63
C LYS A 246 -17.08 42.62 6.23
N MET A 247 -16.34 41.60 5.84
CA MET A 247 -14.95 41.41 6.26
C MET A 247 -14.04 42.39 5.52
N ASN A 248 -13.00 42.86 6.20
CA ASN A 248 -11.95 43.66 5.55
C ASN A 248 -11.08 42.77 4.65
N GLU A 249 -10.27 43.40 3.79
CA GLU A 249 -9.42 42.68 2.84
C GLU A 249 -8.47 41.68 3.54
N ALA A 250 -7.85 42.07 4.66
CA ALA A 250 -6.94 41.21 5.40
C ALA A 250 -7.64 39.92 5.88
N GLN A 251 -8.83 40.03 6.47
CA GLN A 251 -9.66 38.88 6.89
C GLN A 251 -10.02 37.99 5.70
N GLN A 252 -10.37 38.58 4.56
CA GLN A 252 -10.69 37.82 3.33
C GLN A 252 -9.48 37.08 2.74
N TYR A 253 -8.28 37.68 2.80
CA TYR A 253 -7.03 37.03 2.43
C TYR A 253 -6.68 35.89 3.39
N GLU A 254 -6.85 36.12 4.69
CA GLU A 254 -6.57 35.14 5.74
C GLU A 254 -7.49 33.92 5.63
N LEU A 255 -8.78 34.10 5.36
CA LEU A 255 -9.67 32.98 5.00
C LEU A 255 -9.16 32.18 3.79
N GLY A 256 -8.59 32.85 2.80
CA GLY A 256 -7.94 32.18 1.66
C GLY A 256 -6.74 31.33 2.08
N ALA A 257 -5.90 31.86 2.99
CA ALA A 257 -4.78 31.11 3.55
C ALA A 257 -5.24 29.89 4.36
N TYR A 258 -6.34 30.01 5.11
CA TYR A 258 -6.92 28.89 5.85
C TYR A 258 -7.50 27.81 4.94
N VAL A 259 -8.08 28.16 3.78
CA VAL A 259 -8.47 27.15 2.78
C VAL A 259 -7.24 26.40 2.25
N ASN A 260 -6.11 27.08 2.03
CA ASN A 260 -4.87 26.43 1.63
C ASN A 260 -4.32 25.49 2.71
N LEU A 261 -4.37 25.91 3.99
CA LEU A 261 -4.01 25.07 5.12
C LEU A 261 -4.93 23.84 5.23
N MET A 262 -6.25 24.03 5.11
CA MET A 262 -7.21 22.92 5.06
C MET A 262 -6.89 21.96 3.91
N SER A 263 -6.45 22.47 2.77
CA SER A 263 -6.06 21.67 1.61
C SER A 263 -4.82 20.83 1.91
N SER A 264 -3.72 21.43 2.39
CA SER A 264 -2.50 20.70 2.75
C SER A 264 -2.76 19.66 3.82
N SER A 265 -3.50 20.03 4.86
CA SER A 265 -3.87 19.14 5.96
C SER A 265 -4.77 18.00 5.51
N THR A 266 -5.71 18.25 4.59
CA THR A 266 -6.54 17.18 4.01
C THR A 266 -5.66 16.19 3.22
N GLN A 267 -4.61 16.65 2.53
CA GLN A 267 -3.67 15.74 1.84
C GLN A 267 -2.92 14.84 2.82
N LEU A 268 -2.65 15.29 4.06
CA LEU A 268 -2.06 14.45 5.11
C LEU A 268 -2.96 13.30 5.55
N LEU A 269 -4.26 13.26 5.17
CA LEU A 269 -5.13 12.11 5.39
C LEU A 269 -5.00 11.06 4.27
N VAL A 270 -4.72 11.49 3.04
CA VAL A 270 -4.92 10.67 1.84
C VAL A 270 -3.65 10.35 1.04
N HIS A 271 -2.56 11.10 1.25
CA HIS A 271 -1.30 10.86 0.55
C HIS A 271 -0.77 9.43 0.78
N PRO A 272 -0.14 8.81 -0.23
CA PRO A 272 0.46 7.49 -0.09
C PRO A 272 1.70 7.52 0.80
N ILE A 273 2.14 6.32 1.24
CA ILE A 273 3.46 6.11 1.84
C ILE A 273 4.29 5.35 0.81
N MET A 274 5.27 6.03 0.20
CA MET A 274 6.02 5.54 -0.96
C MET A 274 6.86 4.31 -0.63
N GLY A 275 7.39 4.23 0.59
CA GLY A 275 8.08 3.06 1.11
C GLY A 275 7.22 1.78 1.09
N LEU A 276 5.90 1.90 1.20
CA LEU A 276 4.93 0.79 1.15
C LEU A 276 4.40 0.50 -0.25
N HIS A 277 4.71 1.33 -1.24
CA HIS A 277 4.17 1.21 -2.58
C HIS A 277 4.87 0.11 -3.40
N PRO A 278 4.13 -0.64 -4.25
CA PRO A 278 4.71 -1.56 -5.23
C PRO A 278 5.78 -0.86 -6.07
N LYS A 279 6.87 -1.58 -6.35
CA LYS A 279 8.00 -1.08 -7.13
C LYS A 279 7.80 -1.22 -8.64
N TYR A 280 6.86 -2.07 -9.06
CA TYR A 280 6.48 -2.27 -10.45
C TYR A 280 4.94 -2.29 -10.54
N SER A 281 4.36 -1.27 -11.17
CA SER A 281 2.91 -1.08 -11.23
C SER A 281 2.31 -1.67 -12.52
N ALA A 282 0.98 -1.75 -12.57
CA ALA A 282 0.27 -2.02 -13.82
C ALA A 282 0.52 -0.98 -14.91
N ASN A 283 0.80 0.27 -14.54
CA ASN A 283 1.12 1.30 -15.52
C ASN A 283 2.49 1.03 -16.14
N ASP A 284 3.46 0.62 -15.33
CA ASP A 284 4.79 0.20 -15.81
C ASP A 284 4.67 -1.02 -16.74
N PHE A 285 3.78 -1.96 -16.40
CA PHE A 285 3.46 -3.08 -17.28
C PHE A 285 2.84 -2.65 -18.62
N ILE A 286 1.92 -1.68 -18.62
CA ILE A 286 1.30 -1.18 -19.86
C ILE A 286 2.36 -0.53 -20.75
N LYS A 287 3.26 0.26 -20.16
CA LYS A 287 4.41 0.86 -20.87
C LYS A 287 5.33 -0.22 -21.45
N PHE A 288 5.69 -1.22 -20.64
CA PHE A 288 6.47 -2.38 -21.06
C PHE A 288 5.82 -3.13 -22.23
N VAL A 289 4.52 -3.42 -22.17
CA VAL A 289 3.82 -4.12 -23.28
C VAL A 289 3.79 -3.26 -24.55
N SER A 290 3.79 -1.94 -24.40
CA SER A 290 3.83 -0.99 -25.52
C SER A 290 5.24 -0.77 -26.07
N TRP A 291 6.28 -1.32 -25.42
CA TRP A 291 7.66 -1.19 -25.84
C TRP A 291 7.94 -2.02 -27.10
N LYS A 292 8.43 -1.35 -28.15
CA LYS A 292 8.66 -1.97 -29.47
C LYS A 292 9.80 -2.98 -29.50
N GLU A 293 10.82 -2.79 -28.65
CA GLU A 293 12.00 -3.67 -28.61
C GLU A 293 11.86 -4.81 -27.59
N ARG A 294 10.68 -4.94 -26.98
CA ARG A 294 10.35 -6.02 -26.05
C ARG A 294 10.63 -7.39 -26.67
N LYS A 295 11.38 -8.23 -25.93
CA LYS A 295 11.74 -9.59 -26.35
C LYS A 295 10.60 -10.59 -26.10
N THR A 296 9.79 -10.30 -25.09
CA THR A 296 8.67 -11.14 -24.65
C THR A 296 7.55 -11.19 -25.68
N ASP A 297 6.87 -12.33 -25.79
CA ASP A 297 5.70 -12.49 -26.66
C ASP A 297 4.45 -11.77 -26.10
N SER A 298 3.64 -11.14 -26.97
CA SER A 298 2.46 -10.36 -26.54
C SER A 298 1.38 -11.22 -25.89
N LYS A 299 1.19 -12.45 -26.37
CA LYS A 299 0.20 -13.36 -25.80
C LYS A 299 0.63 -13.82 -24.41
N LEU A 300 1.92 -14.10 -24.21
CA LEU A 300 2.47 -14.39 -22.88
C LEU A 300 2.22 -13.24 -21.89
N CYS A 301 2.46 -11.99 -22.32
CA CYS A 301 2.16 -10.82 -21.49
C CYS A 301 0.69 -10.73 -21.10
N THR A 302 -0.23 -10.99 -22.04
CA THR A 302 -1.67 -10.97 -21.75
C THR A 302 -2.08 -12.12 -20.82
N ASP A 303 -1.65 -13.35 -21.12
CA ASP A 303 -2.04 -14.56 -20.40
C ASP A 303 -1.49 -14.58 -18.96
N PHE A 304 -0.32 -13.96 -18.72
CA PHE A 304 0.38 -13.99 -17.43
C PHE A 304 0.62 -12.62 -16.81
N ARG A 305 -0.14 -11.59 -17.23
CA ARG A 305 -0.01 -10.20 -16.79
C ARG A 305 0.26 -10.03 -15.30
N ASP A 306 -0.66 -10.50 -14.47
CA ASP A 306 -0.57 -10.21 -13.03
C ASP A 306 0.52 -11.02 -12.32
N LEU A 307 0.85 -12.20 -12.86
CA LEU A 307 1.99 -12.98 -12.39
C LEU A 307 3.31 -12.30 -12.73
N ILE A 308 3.44 -11.76 -13.95
CA ILE A 308 4.62 -10.99 -14.37
C ILE A 308 4.77 -9.77 -13.46
N ILE A 309 3.71 -9.00 -13.21
CA ILE A 309 3.74 -7.86 -12.30
C ILE A 309 4.15 -8.28 -10.87
N SER A 310 3.54 -9.33 -10.33
CA SER A 310 3.82 -9.82 -8.97
C SER A 310 5.27 -10.27 -8.82
N LEU A 311 5.80 -11.01 -9.80
CA LEU A 311 7.19 -11.46 -9.80
C LEU A 311 8.17 -10.32 -10.09
N SER A 312 7.77 -9.32 -10.87
CA SER A 312 8.58 -8.10 -11.09
C SER A 312 8.74 -7.33 -9.78
N ASN A 313 7.67 -7.17 -8.99
CA ASN A 313 7.79 -6.60 -7.63
C ASN A 313 8.69 -7.46 -6.72
N LEU A 314 8.52 -8.78 -6.75
CA LEU A 314 9.33 -9.69 -5.94
C LEU A 314 10.82 -9.59 -6.28
N LEU A 315 11.17 -9.48 -7.56
CA LEU A 315 12.54 -9.51 -8.07
C LEU A 315 13.11 -8.11 -8.39
N TYR A 316 12.38 -7.04 -8.07
CA TYR A 316 12.80 -5.67 -8.31
C TYR A 316 14.16 -5.36 -7.64
N LYS A 317 15.12 -4.87 -8.42
CA LYS A 317 16.52 -4.62 -8.03
C LYS A 317 17.24 -5.83 -7.41
N ILE A 318 16.83 -7.05 -7.77
CA ILE A 318 17.55 -8.27 -7.44
C ILE A 318 18.31 -8.73 -8.67
N ASP A 319 19.64 -8.71 -8.59
CA ASP A 319 20.49 -9.23 -9.66
C ASP A 319 20.43 -10.77 -9.66
N LEU A 320 20.10 -11.35 -10.81
CA LEU A 320 19.88 -12.78 -10.98
C LEU A 320 20.75 -13.30 -12.12
N ASN A 321 21.68 -14.19 -11.81
CA ASN A 321 22.40 -14.90 -12.85
C ASN A 321 21.55 -16.06 -13.45
N SER A 322 22.03 -16.67 -14.54
CA SER A 322 21.33 -17.79 -15.21
C SER A 322 21.07 -18.99 -14.30
N ARG A 323 21.92 -19.23 -13.29
CA ARG A 323 21.71 -20.29 -12.30
C ARG A 323 20.57 -19.92 -11.37
N ASP A 324 20.54 -18.71 -10.84
CA ASP A 324 19.47 -18.21 -9.98
C ASP A 324 18.10 -18.32 -10.66
N LYS A 325 17.99 -17.85 -11.90
CA LYS A 325 16.75 -17.96 -12.71
C LYS A 325 16.25 -19.41 -12.82
N LYS A 326 17.17 -20.34 -13.15
CA LYS A 326 16.85 -21.78 -13.25
C LYS A 326 16.38 -22.37 -11.92
N LEU A 327 16.98 -21.95 -10.80
CA LEU A 327 16.60 -22.40 -9.48
C LEU A 327 15.26 -21.77 -9.02
N LEU A 328 15.02 -20.49 -9.29
CA LEU A 328 13.76 -19.80 -9.01
C LEU A 328 12.60 -20.46 -9.76
N TYR A 329 12.77 -20.72 -11.06
CA TYR A 329 11.79 -21.44 -11.87
C TYR A 329 11.42 -22.79 -11.25
N LYS A 330 12.42 -23.59 -10.87
CA LYS A 330 12.19 -24.89 -10.23
C LYS A 330 11.49 -24.75 -8.88
N THR A 331 11.81 -23.72 -8.11
CA THR A 331 11.22 -23.43 -6.79
C THR A 331 9.74 -23.08 -6.95
N PHE A 332 9.42 -22.11 -7.79
CA PHE A 332 8.04 -21.66 -8.07
C PHE A 332 7.20 -22.78 -8.71
N LYS A 333 7.72 -23.49 -9.70
CA LYS A 333 7.03 -24.62 -10.35
C LYS A 333 6.72 -25.78 -9.39
N ARG A 334 7.45 -25.92 -8.29
CA ARG A 334 7.21 -26.95 -7.26
C ARG A 334 6.30 -26.48 -6.14
N ASN A 335 6.04 -25.17 -6.04
CA ASN A 335 5.18 -24.61 -5.01
C ASN A 335 3.69 -24.82 -5.34
N LYS A 336 3.14 -25.97 -4.91
CA LYS A 336 1.72 -26.31 -5.14
C LYS A 336 0.75 -25.29 -4.52
N LYS A 337 1.09 -24.69 -3.38
CA LYS A 337 0.23 -23.72 -2.68
C LYS A 337 0.08 -22.45 -3.52
N MET A 338 1.21 -21.92 -3.99
CA MET A 338 1.27 -20.77 -4.88
C MET A 338 0.54 -21.03 -6.21
N LEU A 339 0.83 -22.15 -6.85
CA LEU A 339 0.18 -22.49 -8.12
C LEU A 339 -1.33 -22.62 -7.95
N LYS A 340 -1.80 -23.23 -6.84
CA LYS A 340 -3.23 -23.33 -6.54
C LYS A 340 -3.88 -21.97 -6.30
N SER A 341 -3.25 -21.06 -5.57
CA SER A 341 -3.81 -19.72 -5.33
C SER A 341 -3.88 -18.89 -6.61
N LEU A 342 -2.94 -19.11 -7.54
CA LEU A 342 -2.93 -18.48 -8.86
C LEU A 342 -3.85 -19.19 -9.87
N ASN A 343 -4.60 -20.23 -9.46
CA ASN A 343 -5.38 -21.10 -10.35
C ASN A 343 -4.57 -21.65 -11.54
N MET A 344 -3.30 -21.96 -11.31
CA MET A 344 -2.33 -22.35 -12.33
C MET A 344 -1.91 -23.80 -12.18
N LYS A 345 -1.87 -24.54 -13.28
CA LYS A 345 -1.32 -25.89 -13.35
C LYS A 345 0.20 -25.81 -13.44
N LYS A 346 0.88 -26.81 -12.86
CA LYS A 346 2.35 -26.92 -12.91
C LYS A 346 2.95 -26.83 -14.32
N LYS A 347 2.24 -27.29 -15.35
CA LYS A 347 2.70 -27.26 -16.74
C LYS A 347 2.62 -25.87 -17.38
N GLU A 348 1.76 -25.00 -16.86
CA GLU A 348 1.55 -23.63 -17.35
C GLU A 348 2.65 -22.69 -16.86
N PHE A 349 3.27 -22.99 -15.71
CA PHE A 349 4.46 -22.26 -15.26
C PHE A 349 5.70 -22.70 -16.05
N THR A 350 6.05 -21.94 -17.09
CA THR A 350 7.19 -22.17 -17.98
C THR A 350 8.35 -21.20 -17.69
N PRO A 351 9.58 -21.48 -18.15
CA PRO A 351 10.71 -20.55 -17.99
C PRO A 351 10.46 -19.17 -18.61
N ALA A 352 9.71 -19.12 -19.71
CA ALA A 352 9.36 -17.89 -20.42
C ALA A 352 8.68 -16.84 -19.53
N ILE A 353 8.00 -17.25 -18.45
CA ILE A 353 7.41 -16.31 -17.47
C ILE A 353 8.50 -15.55 -16.72
N LEU A 354 9.61 -16.20 -16.33
CA LEU A 354 10.72 -15.51 -15.68
C LEU A 354 11.52 -14.67 -16.67
N ASP A 355 11.66 -15.13 -17.91
CA ASP A 355 12.28 -14.33 -18.97
C ASP A 355 11.47 -13.05 -19.24
N ALA A 356 10.13 -13.14 -19.19
CA ALA A 356 9.24 -11.98 -19.29
C ALA A 356 9.35 -11.01 -18.11
N VAL A 357 9.58 -11.53 -16.90
CA VAL A 357 9.82 -10.71 -15.70
C VAL A 357 11.16 -9.98 -15.81
N GLU A 358 12.19 -10.64 -16.32
CA GLU A 358 13.50 -10.02 -16.56
C GLU A 358 13.40 -8.91 -17.61
N ASP A 359 12.75 -9.17 -18.75
CA ASP A 359 12.52 -8.19 -19.82
C ASP A 359 11.71 -6.97 -19.33
N ALA A 360 10.69 -7.21 -18.49
CA ALA A 360 9.91 -6.16 -17.85
C ALA A 360 10.73 -5.28 -16.89
N LEU A 361 11.62 -5.91 -16.11
CA LEU A 361 12.50 -5.21 -15.18
C LEU A 361 13.62 -4.47 -15.91
N GLU A 362 14.21 -5.05 -16.97
CA GLU A 362 15.18 -4.40 -17.85
C GLU A 362 14.60 -3.10 -18.43
N TYR A 363 13.38 -3.15 -18.97
CA TYR A 363 12.66 -1.96 -19.44
C TYR A 363 12.50 -0.91 -18.33
N SER A 364 12.04 -1.33 -17.14
CA SER A 364 11.84 -0.42 -16.01
C SER A 364 13.12 0.21 -15.48
N TYR A 365 14.28 -0.40 -15.68
CA TYR A 365 15.57 0.15 -15.25
C TYR A 365 16.22 1.05 -16.31
N ALA A 366 15.91 0.82 -17.59
CA ALA A 366 16.40 1.65 -18.69
C ALA A 366 15.71 3.02 -18.76
N ASP A 367 14.49 3.14 -18.21
CA ASP A 367 13.71 4.38 -18.10
C ASP A 367 14.08 5.27 -16.88
N ILE A 368 15.16 4.95 -16.15
CA ILE A 368 15.66 5.72 -14.97
C ILE A 368 16.93 6.49 -15.28
#